data_AF-A0A7K5MQ65-F1
#
_entry.id   AF-A0A7K5MQ65-F1
#
_cell.length_a   1.000
_cell.length_b   1.000
_cell.length_c   1.000
_cell.angle_alpha   90.00
_cell.angle_beta   90.00
_cell.angle_gamma   90.00
#
_symmetry.space_group_name_H-M   'P 1'
#
loop_
_entity.id
_entity.type
_entity.pdbx_description
1 polymer ?
#
loop_
_entity_poly.entity_id
_entity_poly.type
_entity_poly.pdbx_seq_one_letter_code
_entity_poly.pdbx_strand_id
1 'polypeptide(L)'
;LLLAGAMLSGAGSQQCHPATGPAAVPVLRFTDRHAEIRVPALHRVPSSLDPLYGLVRRCLDLIQQNPLPTELLRTALNDPSSVRTSQVVQYELGYVVCAAVALLFTVAVPVAGMCFCYCRSRRRCGGRLRAHRRSLPALRERRRRVVALLDDPRCTSCASVLGRAQGLQLGADYGKVPSVEKVLKALAGLPRSDFAEMIRQGNGTFNSIPELAVERMAQVIQDLRADLARTAEKVQSIADGFPLPDYTRPAGEALAEAEQRSRPYLREAERFERYRWIAGTVLCSIILLILACNVTGMALGAYGLSKREDPSDYECRGEAGAKLLLVGVGLAFLFSWLLILLVFATFLVGGNIQTLVCRNWVNQEIYKFIDTPGNLPPSMNLTRQLNLRRDSNLSSAYRECKSGAGLWEVLQLDGSYDLDEHLRTPQYTADFQKRLGDFTADLGDVRLLRSEGRQDLETFARSGLDEVDYGRFQEEMKSPVVQTSLPGLARSLEGLQKMQRNGTVAARLAAEARALWHMQNSTVQPQEALVAKLGESVQFLSRLAPHLKERVRRTLANTASVEARLPLQAQQILRQELGCFTRKELRYFTQYLTWVGQTLREDVASCQPLATALDNGRVILCDRIAEPW
;
A
#
# COMPACT_ATOMS: atom_id res chain seq x y z
N LEU A 1 1.80 0.30 15.20
CA LEU A 1 2.37 1.48 14.51
C LEU A 1 1.97 1.60 13.04
N LEU A 2 2.38 0.72 12.12
CA LEU A 2 2.07 0.86 10.67
C LEU A 2 0.56 0.97 10.36
N LEU A 3 -0.28 0.13 10.97
CA LEU A 3 -1.75 0.23 10.87
C LEU A 3 -2.27 1.61 11.31
N ALA A 4 -1.83 2.12 12.46
CA ALA A 4 -2.22 3.45 12.95
C ALA A 4 -1.76 4.58 12.02
N GLY A 5 -0.61 4.44 11.34
CA GLY A 5 -0.17 5.36 10.30
C GLY A 5 -1.08 5.36 9.06
N ALA A 6 -1.51 4.18 8.62
CA ALA A 6 -2.45 4.04 7.49
C ALA A 6 -3.85 4.60 7.83
N MET A 7 -4.36 4.31 9.03
CA MET A 7 -5.68 4.78 9.52
C MET A 7 -5.72 6.28 9.86
N LEU A 8 -4.58 6.96 9.94
CA LEU A 8 -4.48 8.41 10.16
C LEU A 8 -4.01 9.20 8.93
N SER A 9 -3.68 8.52 7.82
CA SER A 9 -3.16 9.17 6.61
C SER A 9 -4.29 9.71 5.73
N GLY A 10 -4.63 10.99 5.94
CA GLY A 10 -5.28 11.86 4.96
C GLY A 10 -6.58 11.33 4.33
N ALA A 11 -7.72 11.68 4.93
CA ALA A 11 -9.05 11.48 4.34
C ALA A 11 -9.30 12.38 3.11
N GLY A 12 -8.55 12.15 2.03
CA GLY A 12 -8.84 12.70 0.71
C GLY A 12 -10.22 12.25 0.25
N SER A 13 -10.97 13.16 -0.37
CA SER A 13 -12.42 13.04 -0.58
C SER A 13 -12.84 11.91 -1.53
N GLN A 14 -12.91 10.69 -1.02
CA GLN A 14 -13.75 9.63 -1.59
C GLN A 14 -15.16 9.76 -1.00
N GLN A 15 -16.03 10.47 -1.73
CA GLN A 15 -17.45 10.58 -1.40
C GLN A 15 -18.07 9.18 -1.27
N CYS A 16 -18.91 8.97 -0.26
CA CYS A 16 -19.57 7.68 -0.01
C CYS A 16 -20.75 7.41 -0.97
N HIS A 17 -20.49 7.51 -2.27
CA HIS A 17 -21.33 6.91 -3.30
C HIS A 17 -21.35 5.39 -3.16
N PRO A 18 -22.49 4.72 -3.42
CA PRO A 18 -22.53 3.27 -3.48
C PRO A 18 -21.73 2.80 -4.70
N ALA A 19 -20.53 2.29 -4.48
CA ALA A 19 -19.74 1.64 -5.51
C ALA A 19 -20.42 0.31 -5.91
N THR A 20 -21.31 0.38 -6.90
CA THR A 20 -21.99 -0.77 -7.51
C THR A 20 -21.02 -1.56 -8.40
N GLY A 21 -20.02 -2.19 -7.79
CA GLY A 21 -19.02 -3.02 -8.45
C GLY A 21 -17.95 -3.53 -7.47
N PRO A 22 -17.48 -4.79 -7.59
CA PRO A 22 -16.60 -5.43 -6.61
C PRO A 22 -15.13 -4.94 -6.64
N ALA A 23 -14.84 -3.79 -7.25
CA ALA A 23 -13.50 -3.39 -7.68
C ALA A 23 -12.95 -2.08 -7.04
N ALA A 24 -13.67 -1.47 -6.10
CA ALA A 24 -13.40 -0.10 -5.62
C ALA A 24 -12.98 0.00 -4.14
N VAL A 25 -12.35 -1.03 -3.58
CA VAL A 25 -11.82 -1.01 -2.19
C VAL A 25 -10.35 -1.43 -2.23
N PRO A 26 -9.42 -0.65 -1.63
CA PRO A 26 -8.02 -1.06 -1.55
C PRO A 26 -7.88 -2.25 -0.61
N VAL A 27 -7.42 -3.39 -1.14
CA VAL A 27 -6.99 -4.53 -0.33
C VAL A 27 -5.66 -4.18 0.31
N LEU A 28 -5.57 -4.26 1.64
CA LEU A 28 -4.33 -4.04 2.36
C LEU A 28 -3.38 -5.21 2.10
N ARG A 29 -2.30 -4.95 1.35
CA ARG A 29 -1.15 -5.86 1.27
C ARG A 29 -0.27 -5.66 2.49
N PHE A 30 -0.48 -6.49 3.51
CA PHE A 30 0.47 -6.63 4.60
C PHE A 30 1.77 -7.21 4.03
N THR A 31 2.91 -6.70 4.49
CA THR A 31 4.22 -7.21 4.09
C THR A 31 4.68 -8.24 5.11
N ASP A 32 4.79 -9.49 4.68
CA ASP A 32 5.34 -10.55 5.49
C ASP A 32 6.75 -10.20 5.99
N ARG A 33 6.87 -10.19 7.32
CA ARG A 33 8.17 -10.26 8.00
C ARG A 33 8.42 -11.71 8.34
N HIS A 34 8.58 -12.56 7.32
CA HIS A 34 9.01 -13.93 7.55
C HIS A 34 10.30 -13.92 8.39
N ALA A 35 10.26 -14.59 9.54
CA ALA A 35 11.47 -15.18 10.09
C ALA A 35 11.79 -16.40 9.21
N GLU A 36 12.33 -16.15 8.01
CA GLU A 36 12.69 -17.21 7.06
C GLU A 36 13.82 -18.07 7.64
N ILE A 37 13.46 -19.13 8.37
CA ILE A 37 14.38 -20.18 8.82
C ILE A 37 14.74 -21.05 7.61
N ARG A 38 15.45 -20.44 6.65
CA ARG A 38 16.03 -21.12 5.49
C ARG A 38 17.17 -22.01 5.96
N VAL A 39 16.84 -23.25 6.32
CA VAL A 39 17.78 -24.36 6.26
C VAL A 39 18.28 -24.43 4.81
N PRO A 40 19.57 -24.16 4.52
CA PRO A 40 20.06 -24.17 3.15
C PRO A 40 20.00 -25.61 2.63
N ALA A 41 19.24 -25.83 1.55
CA ALA A 41 19.17 -27.14 0.91
C ALA A 41 20.55 -27.53 0.37
N LEU A 42 21.18 -28.51 1.02
CA LEU A 42 22.42 -29.11 0.61
C LEU A 42 22.15 -29.92 -0.64
N HIS A 43 22.45 -29.34 -1.79
CA HIS A 43 22.44 -30.07 -3.04
C HIS A 43 23.71 -30.93 -3.12
N ARG A 44 23.59 -32.12 -3.73
CA ARG A 44 24.74 -32.84 -4.28
C ARG A 44 25.49 -31.88 -5.20
N VAL A 45 26.77 -31.64 -4.95
CA VAL A 45 27.59 -30.79 -5.81
C VAL A 45 27.88 -31.57 -7.10
N PRO A 46 27.48 -31.09 -8.29
CA PRO A 46 27.75 -31.80 -9.53
C PRO A 46 29.25 -31.98 -9.72
N SER A 47 29.69 -33.23 -9.78
CA SER A 47 31.10 -33.60 -9.79
C SER A 47 31.51 -34.09 -11.19
N SER A 48 32.78 -33.88 -11.56
CA SER A 48 33.35 -34.50 -12.76
C SER A 48 33.44 -36.04 -12.67
N LEU A 49 33.06 -36.63 -11.53
CA LEU A 49 33.03 -38.06 -11.25
C LEU A 49 31.60 -38.63 -11.26
N ASP A 50 30.55 -37.81 -11.42
CA ASP A 50 29.15 -38.28 -11.43
C ASP A 50 28.85 -39.38 -12.48
N PRO A 51 29.45 -39.38 -13.68
CA PRO A 51 29.33 -40.52 -14.61
C PRO A 51 29.91 -41.83 -14.07
N LEU A 52 30.93 -41.78 -13.22
CA LEU A 52 31.55 -42.95 -12.57
C LEU A 52 30.69 -43.45 -11.41
N TYR A 53 30.19 -42.56 -10.54
CA TYR A 53 29.22 -42.94 -9.50
C TYR A 53 27.95 -43.54 -10.11
N GLY A 54 27.49 -43.00 -11.24
CA GLY A 54 26.40 -43.57 -12.03
C GLY A 54 26.72 -44.91 -12.71
N LEU A 55 28.00 -45.27 -12.91
CA LEU A 55 28.42 -46.61 -13.34
C LEU A 55 28.43 -47.59 -12.15
N VAL A 56 29.07 -47.20 -11.05
CA VAL A 56 29.14 -48.00 -9.81
C VAL A 56 27.75 -48.36 -9.30
N ARG A 57 26.80 -47.42 -9.30
CA ARG A 57 25.40 -47.67 -8.94
C ARG A 57 24.74 -48.75 -9.82
N ARG A 58 24.97 -48.74 -11.15
CA ARG A 58 24.45 -49.77 -12.05
C ARG A 58 25.12 -51.14 -11.87
N CYS A 59 26.38 -51.18 -11.44
CA CYS A 59 27.00 -52.43 -11.00
C CYS A 59 26.34 -52.95 -9.70
N LEU A 60 26.13 -52.08 -8.70
CA LEU A 60 25.42 -52.43 -7.47
C LEU A 60 23.98 -52.91 -7.74
N ASP A 61 23.26 -52.29 -8.66
CA ASP A 61 21.93 -52.73 -9.12
C ASP A 61 21.92 -54.14 -9.70
N LEU A 62 23.00 -54.56 -10.38
CA LEU A 62 23.14 -55.93 -10.90
C LEU A 62 23.53 -56.93 -9.80
N ILE A 63 24.37 -56.50 -8.86
CA ILE A 63 24.99 -57.33 -7.80
C ILE A 63 24.03 -57.58 -6.63
N GLN A 64 23.23 -56.58 -6.23
CA GLN A 64 22.33 -56.64 -5.09
C GLN A 64 20.93 -56.15 -5.47
N GLN A 65 20.14 -57.07 -6.02
CA GLN A 65 18.77 -56.86 -6.51
C GLN A 65 17.69 -57.03 -5.42
N ASN A 66 18.06 -57.46 -4.22
CA ASN A 66 17.09 -57.80 -3.18
C ASN A 66 16.41 -56.54 -2.57
N PRO A 67 15.12 -56.63 -2.19
CA PRO A 67 14.41 -55.56 -1.49
C PRO A 67 14.93 -55.38 -0.05
N LEU A 68 14.48 -54.32 0.64
CA LEU A 68 14.79 -54.09 2.05
C LEU A 68 14.37 -55.31 2.92
N PRO A 69 15.30 -55.95 3.66
CA PRO A 69 15.00 -57.19 4.38
C PRO A 69 14.35 -56.86 5.75
N THR A 70 13.07 -56.49 5.73
CA THR A 70 12.34 -55.97 6.90
C THR A 70 12.42 -56.87 8.12
N GLU A 71 12.22 -58.18 7.96
CA GLU A 71 12.27 -59.13 9.07
C GLU A 71 13.68 -59.30 9.64
N LEU A 72 14.71 -59.30 8.80
CA LEU A 72 16.10 -59.40 9.24
C LEU A 72 16.50 -58.14 10.02
N LEU A 73 16.10 -56.96 9.55
CA LEU A 73 16.36 -55.68 10.18
C LEU A 73 15.58 -55.53 11.50
N ARG A 74 14.29 -55.89 11.52
CA ARG A 74 13.45 -55.96 12.74
C ARG A 74 14.05 -56.91 13.76
N THR A 75 14.53 -58.07 13.34
CA THR A 75 15.20 -59.04 14.22
C THR A 75 16.48 -58.44 14.80
N ALA A 76 17.37 -57.91 13.95
CA ALA A 76 18.66 -57.33 14.38
C ALA A 76 18.51 -56.11 15.32
N LEU A 77 17.44 -55.31 15.16
CA LEU A 77 17.18 -54.13 15.99
C LEU A 77 16.57 -54.45 17.36
N ASN A 78 15.87 -55.58 17.51
CA ASN A 78 15.17 -55.94 18.74
C ASN A 78 15.87 -57.07 19.53
N ASP A 79 16.51 -58.02 18.85
CA ASP A 79 17.42 -59.02 19.44
C ASP A 79 18.56 -59.37 18.46
N PRO A 80 19.70 -58.66 18.52
CA PRO A 80 20.84 -58.93 17.63
C PRO A 80 21.50 -60.29 17.84
N SER A 81 21.21 -61.01 18.93
CA SER A 81 21.76 -62.36 19.19
C SER A 81 21.06 -63.46 18.39
N SER A 82 19.85 -63.19 17.89
CA SER A 82 18.99 -64.16 17.20
C SER A 82 19.21 -64.26 15.68
N VAL A 83 20.06 -63.39 15.10
CA VAL A 83 20.28 -63.27 13.65
C VAL A 83 21.08 -64.46 13.10
N ARG A 84 20.52 -65.19 12.13
CA ARG A 84 21.19 -66.36 11.53
C ARG A 84 22.11 -65.96 10.38
N THR A 85 23.39 -66.31 10.48
CA THR A 85 24.43 -66.05 9.47
C THR A 85 24.07 -66.57 8.07
N SER A 86 23.35 -67.70 7.98
CA SER A 86 22.91 -68.26 6.69
C SER A 86 21.95 -67.35 5.92
N GLN A 87 21.09 -66.59 6.61
CA GLN A 87 20.16 -65.65 5.97
C GLN A 87 20.91 -64.40 5.45
N VAL A 88 21.93 -63.95 6.18
CA VAL A 88 22.80 -62.84 5.76
C VAL A 88 23.61 -63.23 4.50
N VAL A 89 24.21 -64.43 4.49
CA VAL A 89 24.99 -64.92 3.34
C VAL A 89 24.13 -65.15 2.10
N GLN A 90 22.87 -65.57 2.25
CA GLN A 90 21.93 -65.67 1.13
C GLN A 90 21.53 -64.30 0.56
N TYR A 91 21.38 -63.29 1.42
CA TYR A 91 21.08 -61.92 1.00
C TYR A 91 22.26 -61.27 0.27
N GLU A 92 23.49 -61.44 0.78
CA GLU A 92 24.71 -60.79 0.28
C GLU A 92 25.47 -61.55 -0.82
N LEU A 93 24.84 -62.56 -1.44
CA LEU A 93 25.47 -63.51 -2.38
C LEU A 93 26.28 -62.83 -3.52
N GLY A 94 25.80 -61.70 -4.05
CA GLY A 94 26.51 -60.95 -5.10
C GLY A 94 27.88 -60.42 -4.67
N TYR A 95 28.01 -59.92 -3.45
CA TYR A 95 29.29 -59.44 -2.92
C TYR A 95 30.31 -60.57 -2.71
N VAL A 96 29.84 -61.80 -2.42
CA VAL A 96 30.70 -62.99 -2.34
C VAL A 96 31.33 -63.31 -3.70
N VAL A 97 30.58 -63.15 -4.80
CA VAL A 97 31.11 -63.29 -6.16
C VAL A 97 32.10 -62.17 -6.47
N CYS A 98 31.80 -60.92 -6.10
CA CYS A 98 32.72 -59.79 -6.27
C CYS A 98 34.04 -59.97 -5.50
N ALA A 99 34.01 -60.58 -4.31
CA ALA A 99 35.22 -60.89 -3.54
C ALA A 99 36.15 -61.85 -4.30
N ALA A 100 35.59 -62.93 -4.87
CA ALA A 100 36.35 -63.89 -5.67
C ALA A 100 36.95 -63.26 -6.94
N VAL A 101 36.21 -62.35 -7.60
CA VAL A 101 36.69 -61.62 -8.77
C VAL A 101 37.78 -60.62 -8.40
N ALA A 102 37.63 -59.87 -7.31
CA ALA A 102 38.64 -58.93 -6.84
C ALA A 102 39.97 -59.62 -6.51
N LEU A 103 39.92 -60.79 -5.85
CA LEU A 103 41.08 -61.63 -5.55
C LEU A 103 41.81 -62.18 -6.79
N LEU A 104 41.15 -62.22 -7.95
CA LEU A 104 41.76 -62.56 -9.23
C LEU A 104 42.41 -61.32 -9.89
N PHE A 105 41.70 -60.19 -9.90
CA PHE A 105 42.25 -58.95 -10.47
C PHE A 105 43.42 -58.36 -9.66
N THR A 106 43.49 -58.57 -8.34
CA THR A 106 44.68 -58.22 -7.52
C THR A 106 45.97 -58.85 -8.04
N VAL A 107 45.89 -60.00 -8.71
CA VAL A 107 47.04 -60.72 -9.27
C VAL A 107 47.29 -60.34 -10.73
N ALA A 108 46.24 -60.01 -11.49
CA ALA A 108 46.32 -59.78 -12.94
C ALA A 108 46.60 -58.31 -13.36
N VAL A 109 46.09 -57.31 -12.64
CA VAL A 109 46.31 -55.90 -12.99
C VAL A 109 47.77 -55.43 -12.76
N PRO A 110 48.54 -55.99 -11.79
CA PRO A 110 50.00 -55.87 -11.76
C PRO A 110 50.76 -56.49 -12.94
N VAL A 111 50.06 -56.99 -13.98
CA VAL A 111 50.63 -57.64 -15.17
C VAL A 111 50.21 -56.97 -16.50
N ALA A 112 49.26 -56.02 -16.50
CA ALA A 112 48.76 -55.35 -17.72
C ALA A 112 49.28 -53.91 -17.97
N GLY A 113 49.12 -53.00 -17.02
CA GLY A 113 49.58 -51.59 -17.02
C GLY A 113 51.09 -51.31 -17.21
N MET A 114 51.89 -52.26 -17.70
CA MET A 114 53.29 -52.04 -18.11
C MET A 114 53.42 -51.11 -19.36
N CYS A 115 52.37 -50.34 -19.75
CA CYS A 115 52.13 -49.96 -21.17
C CYS A 115 51.57 -48.53 -21.65
N PHE A 116 51.01 -47.48 -20.90
CA PHE A 116 50.07 -46.38 -21.52
C PHE A 116 49.57 -44.96 -20.77
N CYS A 117 49.40 -43.61 -21.27
CA CYS A 117 49.10 -42.17 -20.51
C CYS A 117 48.49 -40.56 -21.11
N TYR A 118 47.48 -39.46 -20.63
CA TYR A 118 46.75 -37.88 -21.10
C TYR A 118 45.71 -36.50 -20.35
N CYS A 119 45.17 -35.09 -20.74
CA CYS A 119 44.05 -33.79 -20.17
C CYS A 119 43.52 -32.04 -20.63
N ARG A 120 42.39 -30.98 -20.27
CA ARG A 120 41.84 -29.27 -20.54
C ARG A 120 40.48 -28.07 -20.01
N SER A 121 40.09 -26.55 -20.15
CA SER A 121 38.74 -25.38 -19.83
C SER A 121 38.32 -23.54 -19.99
N ARG A 122 37.11 -22.57 -19.75
CA ARG A 122 36.60 -20.83 -19.85
C ARG A 122 35.15 -19.69 -19.38
N ARG A 123 34.74 -18.17 -19.47
CA ARG A 123 33.46 -16.95 -18.97
C ARG A 123 33.01 -15.17 -19.38
N ARG A 124 32.08 -13.88 -19.17
CA ARG A 124 30.69 -12.80 -18.71
C ARG A 124 30.33 -10.95 -18.94
N CYS A 125 29.39 -9.69 -18.75
CA CYS A 125 27.93 -8.65 -18.48
C CYS A 125 27.61 -6.78 -18.42
N GLY A 126 26.65 -5.51 -18.31
CA GLY A 126 25.18 -4.46 -18.22
C GLY A 126 24.84 -2.62 -17.91
N GLY A 127 23.88 -1.35 -17.85
CA GLY A 127 22.42 -0.27 -17.89
C GLY A 127 22.10 1.59 -17.61
N ARG A 128 21.15 2.85 -17.48
CA ARG A 128 19.66 3.87 -17.28
C ARG A 128 19.30 5.75 -17.31
N LEU A 129 18.34 7.01 -17.14
CA LEU A 129 16.87 8.06 -16.87
C LEU A 129 16.51 9.93 -16.98
N ARG A 130 15.55 11.20 -16.81
CA ARG A 130 14.13 12.28 -16.41
C ARG A 130 13.66 14.09 -16.75
N ALA A 131 12.73 15.36 -16.55
CA ALA A 131 11.37 16.46 -16.03
C ALA A 131 10.81 18.25 -16.45
N HIS A 132 9.89 19.55 -16.23
CA HIS A 132 8.65 20.72 -15.58
C HIS A 132 7.88 22.37 -16.17
N ARG A 133 7.01 23.69 -15.94
CA ARG A 133 5.97 25.01 -15.18
C ARG A 133 5.06 26.58 -15.79
N ARG A 134 4.17 27.89 -15.56
CA ARG A 134 3.16 29.23 -14.80
C ARG A 134 2.14 30.72 -15.45
N SER A 135 1.28 32.03 -15.23
CA SER A 135 0.31 33.40 -14.46
C SER A 135 -0.70 34.91 -15.08
N LEU A 136 -1.57 36.24 -14.86
CA LEU A 136 -2.45 37.64 -14.07
C LEU A 136 -3.64 39.09 -14.57
N PRO A 137 -4.38 40.35 -13.94
CA PRO A 137 -5.67 41.63 -14.18
C PRO A 137 -6.18 43.44 -13.75
N ALA A 138 -7.42 44.44 -13.90
CA ALA A 138 -8.03 46.11 -13.47
C ALA A 138 -9.48 47.37 -13.78
N LEU A 139 -9.98 48.81 -13.34
CA LEU A 139 -11.36 50.01 -13.52
C LEU A 139 -11.96 51.78 -12.99
N ARG A 140 -13.03 52.91 -13.38
CA ARG A 140 -13.86 54.45 -12.77
C ARG A 140 -15.05 55.88 -13.31
N GLU A 141 -15.75 57.16 -12.70
CA GLU A 141 -17.03 58.46 -13.02
C GLU A 141 -17.56 60.26 -12.55
N ARG A 142 -18.80 61.26 -12.83
CA ARG A 142 -19.88 62.70 -12.36
C ARG A 142 -20.30 64.58 -12.49
N ARG A 143 -21.55 65.58 -12.37
CA ARG A 143 -22.11 67.35 -12.51
C ARG A 143 -23.55 68.54 -12.04
N ARG A 144 -23.96 70.08 -12.24
CA ARG A 144 -25.13 71.54 -12.12
C ARG A 144 -25.29 73.25 -11.35
N ARG A 145 -25.77 74.62 -11.66
CA ARG A 145 -26.25 75.90 -10.66
C ARG A 145 -27.03 77.46 -10.84
N VAL A 146 -28.38 77.95 -10.67
CA VAL A 146 -29.27 79.28 -11.12
C VAL A 146 -29.37 80.83 -10.50
N VAL A 147 -30.16 82.04 -10.76
CA VAL A 147 -31.66 82.62 -10.93
C VAL A 147 -32.31 83.94 -11.79
N ALA A 148 -32.75 85.25 -11.42
CA ALA A 148 -33.99 86.14 -11.90
C ALA A 148 -34.10 87.73 -12.34
N LEU A 149 -34.29 88.21 -13.62
CA LEU A 149 -34.03 89.66 -14.05
C LEU A 149 -35.09 90.65 -14.65
N LEU A 150 -36.20 90.18 -15.24
CA LEU A 150 -36.58 90.67 -16.59
C LEU A 150 -37.53 91.89 -16.75
N ASP A 151 -37.99 92.52 -15.67
CA ASP A 151 -39.27 93.27 -15.63
C ASP A 151 -39.15 94.80 -15.37
N ASP A 152 -37.98 95.44 -15.61
CA ASP A 152 -37.77 96.88 -15.31
C ASP A 152 -38.37 97.81 -16.42
N PRO A 153 -39.19 98.83 -16.09
CA PRO A 153 -39.86 99.66 -17.10
C PRO A 153 -38.95 100.63 -17.87
N ARG A 154 -37.66 100.75 -17.52
CA ARG A 154 -36.67 101.54 -18.29
C ARG A 154 -36.10 100.80 -19.51
N CYS A 155 -36.69 99.66 -19.86
CA CYS A 155 -36.13 98.65 -20.75
C CYS A 155 -36.83 98.66 -22.13
N THR A 156 -36.16 99.24 -23.13
CA THR A 156 -36.65 99.35 -24.50
C THR A 156 -36.89 97.96 -25.11
N SER A 157 -38.11 97.73 -25.63
CA SER A 157 -38.54 96.48 -26.29
C SER A 157 -38.58 95.21 -25.41
N CYS A 158 -38.38 95.32 -24.09
CA CYS A 158 -38.23 94.17 -23.20
C CYS A 158 -39.53 93.38 -22.93
N ALA A 159 -40.69 93.99 -23.21
CA ALA A 159 -42.01 93.33 -23.22
C ALA A 159 -42.08 92.06 -24.08
N SER A 160 -41.18 91.92 -25.06
CA SER A 160 -41.05 90.71 -25.91
C SER A 160 -40.49 89.47 -25.21
N VAL A 161 -39.79 89.62 -24.08
CA VAL A 161 -39.17 88.49 -23.34
C VAL A 161 -39.81 88.26 -21.96
N LEU A 162 -40.57 89.24 -21.44
CA LEU A 162 -41.44 89.11 -20.26
C LEU A 162 -42.15 87.75 -20.20
N GLY A 163 -42.85 87.34 -21.25
CA GLY A 163 -43.58 86.06 -21.28
C GLY A 163 -42.72 84.80 -21.09
N ARG A 164 -41.44 84.83 -21.50
CA ARG A 164 -40.48 83.74 -21.23
C ARG A 164 -39.92 83.78 -19.80
N ALA A 165 -39.89 84.96 -19.18
CA ALA A 165 -39.56 85.14 -17.77
C ALA A 165 -40.69 84.71 -16.83
N GLN A 166 -41.93 84.98 -17.25
CA GLN A 166 -43.15 84.77 -16.46
C GLN A 166 -43.68 83.33 -16.57
N GLY A 167 -43.38 82.63 -17.66
CA GLY A 167 -43.60 81.17 -17.79
C GLY A 167 -42.62 80.30 -16.98
N LEU A 168 -41.81 80.90 -16.10
CA LEU A 168 -40.83 80.24 -15.23
C LEU A 168 -41.49 79.65 -13.98
N GLN A 169 -42.64 79.04 -14.21
CA GLN A 169 -43.43 78.31 -13.23
C GLN A 169 -42.75 76.96 -13.02
N LEU A 170 -42.68 76.50 -11.77
CA LEU A 170 -42.34 75.10 -11.48
C LEU A 170 -43.41 74.26 -12.19
N GLY A 171 -43.02 73.53 -13.22
CA GLY A 171 -43.99 73.08 -14.22
C GLY A 171 -44.86 71.91 -13.78
N ALA A 172 -44.49 71.29 -12.67
CA ALA A 172 -45.18 70.20 -12.00
C ALA A 172 -45.74 70.68 -10.65
N ASP A 173 -47.03 70.46 -10.42
CA ASP A 173 -47.69 70.78 -9.15
C ASP A 173 -47.65 69.57 -8.22
N TYR A 174 -46.53 69.46 -7.50
CA TYR A 174 -46.30 68.40 -6.52
C TYR A 174 -47.31 68.39 -5.34
N GLY A 175 -48.22 69.38 -5.24
CA GLY A 175 -49.35 69.34 -4.30
C GLY A 175 -50.46 68.35 -4.70
N LYS A 176 -50.53 67.94 -5.97
CA LYS A 176 -51.47 66.89 -6.46
C LYS A 176 -51.00 65.46 -6.18
N VAL A 177 -49.75 65.28 -5.77
CA VAL A 177 -49.13 63.98 -5.55
C VAL A 177 -49.70 63.32 -4.29
N PRO A 178 -50.09 62.03 -4.32
CA PRO A 178 -50.63 61.33 -3.14
C PRO A 178 -49.70 61.40 -1.92
N SER A 179 -50.26 61.75 -0.76
CA SER A 179 -49.49 61.79 0.48
C SER A 179 -49.02 60.39 0.88
N VAL A 180 -47.71 60.18 0.78
CA VAL A 180 -47.02 58.98 1.28
C VAL A 180 -46.85 58.99 2.80
N GLU A 181 -47.39 59.97 3.54
CA GLU A 181 -47.18 60.12 4.99
C GLU A 181 -47.62 58.89 5.81
N LYS A 182 -48.72 58.21 5.43
CA LYS A 182 -49.14 56.93 6.04
C LYS A 182 -48.03 55.87 5.94
N VAL A 183 -47.47 55.71 4.74
CA VAL A 183 -46.40 54.75 4.45
C VAL A 183 -45.10 55.20 5.13
N LEU A 184 -44.74 56.47 5.05
CA LEU A 184 -43.55 57.01 5.71
C LEU A 184 -43.61 56.86 7.24
N LYS A 185 -44.78 56.99 7.89
CA LYS A 185 -44.93 56.71 9.32
C LYS A 185 -44.79 55.21 9.64
N ALA A 186 -45.38 54.34 8.81
CA ALA A 186 -45.19 52.89 8.94
C ALA A 186 -43.71 52.46 8.74
N LEU A 187 -42.99 53.14 7.85
CA LEU A 187 -41.56 52.91 7.60
C LEU A 187 -40.64 53.58 8.63
N ALA A 188 -41.06 54.69 9.24
CA ALA A 188 -40.29 55.38 10.29
C ALA A 188 -40.28 54.61 11.63
N GLY A 189 -41.27 53.73 11.84
CA GLY A 189 -41.31 52.79 12.97
C GLY A 189 -40.42 51.54 12.80
N LEU A 190 -39.81 51.33 11.63
CA LEU A 190 -38.88 50.22 11.41
C LEU A 190 -37.52 50.53 12.04
N PRO A 191 -37.02 49.75 13.02
CA PRO A 191 -35.59 49.76 13.31
C PRO A 191 -34.82 49.34 12.05
N ARG A 192 -33.64 49.93 11.85
CA ARG A 192 -32.78 49.62 10.70
C ARG A 192 -31.96 48.36 10.98
N SER A 193 -32.63 47.21 11.06
CA SER A 193 -31.94 45.91 11.10
C SER A 193 -30.95 45.81 9.95
N ASP A 194 -29.67 45.60 10.28
CA ASP A 194 -28.65 45.40 9.26
C ASP A 194 -28.76 43.97 8.71
N PHE A 195 -29.59 43.83 7.67
CA PHE A 195 -29.76 42.57 6.97
C PHE A 195 -28.45 42.07 6.32
N ALA A 196 -27.50 42.95 5.97
CA ALA A 196 -26.21 42.53 5.43
C ALA A 196 -25.34 41.89 6.51
N GLU A 197 -25.30 42.48 7.72
CA GLU A 197 -24.65 41.88 8.89
C GLU A 197 -25.36 40.59 9.34
N MET A 198 -26.70 40.53 9.33
CA MET A 198 -27.43 39.29 9.65
C MET A 198 -27.11 38.17 8.63
N ILE A 199 -27.06 38.49 7.33
CA ILE A 199 -26.64 37.53 6.30
C ILE A 199 -25.18 37.12 6.47
N ARG A 200 -24.28 38.06 6.81
CA ARG A 200 -22.87 37.76 7.09
C ARG A 200 -22.71 36.84 8.30
N GLN A 201 -23.47 37.07 9.38
CA GLN A 201 -23.49 36.24 10.57
C GLN A 201 -24.06 34.84 10.27
N GLY A 202 -25.23 34.75 9.64
CA GLY A 202 -25.85 33.46 9.28
C GLY A 202 -24.99 32.63 8.33
N ASN A 203 -24.32 33.28 7.37
CA ASN A 203 -23.31 32.63 6.51
C ASN A 203 -22.06 32.23 7.31
N GLY A 204 -21.63 33.02 8.30
CA GLY A 204 -20.57 32.64 9.24
C GLY A 204 -20.92 31.36 10.01
N THR A 205 -22.10 31.31 10.63
CA THR A 205 -22.61 30.13 11.32
C THR A 205 -22.67 28.92 10.40
N PHE A 206 -23.23 29.07 9.18
CA PHE A 206 -23.27 28.00 8.17
C PHE A 206 -21.88 27.44 7.84
N ASN A 207 -20.89 28.31 7.58
CA ASN A 207 -19.53 27.88 7.23
C ASN A 207 -18.74 27.34 8.44
N SER A 208 -19.18 27.59 9.68
CA SER A 208 -18.57 27.02 10.90
C SER A 208 -19.03 25.60 11.24
N ILE A 209 -20.12 25.10 10.63
CA ILE A 209 -20.65 23.74 10.88
C ILE A 209 -19.58 22.64 10.72
N PRO A 210 -18.71 22.65 9.69
CA PRO A 210 -17.65 21.63 9.55
C PRO A 210 -16.59 21.71 10.65
N GLU A 211 -16.24 22.92 11.10
CA GLU A 211 -15.26 23.12 12.18
C GLU A 211 -15.83 22.64 13.52
N LEU A 212 -17.09 22.97 13.81
CA LEU A 212 -17.81 22.49 14.98
C LEU A 212 -18.00 20.96 14.96
N ALA A 213 -18.24 20.37 13.79
CA ALA A 213 -18.28 18.91 13.65
C ALA A 213 -16.92 18.26 13.98
N VAL A 214 -15.80 18.87 13.58
CA VAL A 214 -14.44 18.41 13.95
C VAL A 214 -14.19 18.59 15.45
N GLU A 215 -14.59 19.71 16.04
CA GLU A 215 -14.49 19.97 17.49
C GLU A 215 -15.25 18.90 18.30
N ARG A 216 -16.53 18.67 17.96
CA ARG A 216 -17.38 17.66 18.62
C ARG A 216 -16.85 16.23 18.44
N MET A 217 -16.15 15.95 17.34
CA MET A 217 -15.52 14.65 17.08
C MET A 217 -14.16 14.49 17.80
N ALA A 218 -13.54 15.57 18.30
CA ALA A 218 -12.16 15.54 18.78
C ALA A 218 -11.95 14.56 19.95
N GLN A 219 -12.87 14.53 20.92
CA GLN A 219 -12.82 13.56 22.02
C GLN A 219 -13.03 12.12 21.52
N VAL A 220 -14.00 11.91 20.62
CA VAL A 220 -14.27 10.59 20.04
C VAL A 220 -13.05 10.06 19.29
N ILE A 221 -12.32 10.92 18.57
CA ILE A 221 -11.07 10.54 17.88
C ILE A 221 -9.96 10.16 18.89
N GLN A 222 -9.88 10.80 20.06
CA GLN A 222 -8.95 10.40 21.12
C GLN A 222 -9.33 9.04 21.72
N ASP A 223 -10.61 8.87 22.05
CA ASP A 223 -11.15 7.61 22.58
C ASP A 223 -10.92 6.44 21.61
N LEU A 224 -11.24 6.62 20.32
CA LEU A 224 -11.07 5.59 19.29
C LEU A 224 -9.59 5.24 19.05
N ARG A 225 -8.67 6.21 19.22
CA ARG A 225 -7.22 5.92 19.22
C ARG A 225 -6.81 5.07 20.43
N ALA A 226 -7.42 5.29 21.59
CA ALA A 226 -7.18 4.48 22.78
C ALA A 226 -7.81 3.07 22.68
N ASP A 227 -9.01 2.94 22.08
CA ASP A 227 -9.61 1.65 21.74
C ASP A 227 -8.74 0.88 20.74
N LEU A 228 -8.21 1.56 19.71
CA LEU A 228 -7.27 0.97 18.75
C LEU A 228 -5.94 0.54 19.40
N ALA A 229 -5.41 1.32 20.36
CA ALA A 229 -4.23 0.92 21.11
C ALA A 229 -4.49 -0.37 21.93
N ARG A 230 -5.60 -0.42 22.68
CA ARG A 230 -6.03 -1.62 23.42
C ARG A 230 -6.26 -2.83 22.50
N THR A 231 -6.84 -2.63 21.32
CA THR A 231 -7.01 -3.70 20.33
C THR A 231 -5.68 -4.19 19.77
N ALA A 232 -4.69 -3.32 19.56
CA ALA A 232 -3.34 -3.74 19.17
C ALA A 232 -2.63 -4.53 20.27
N GLU A 233 -2.76 -4.12 21.54
CA GLU A 233 -2.25 -4.83 22.71
C GLU A 233 -2.90 -6.22 22.86
N LYS A 234 -4.24 -6.31 22.74
CA LYS A 234 -4.97 -7.60 22.74
C LYS A 234 -4.46 -8.52 21.63
N VAL A 235 -4.36 -8.04 20.38
CA VAL A 235 -3.87 -8.87 19.26
C VAL A 235 -2.42 -9.31 19.46
N GLN A 236 -1.56 -8.47 20.04
CA GLN A 236 -0.20 -8.86 20.40
C GLN A 236 -0.19 -9.96 21.46
N SER A 237 -1.08 -9.90 22.47
CA SER A 237 -1.18 -10.93 23.50
C SER A 237 -1.63 -12.31 23.00
N ILE A 238 -2.19 -12.43 21.78
CA ILE A 238 -2.45 -13.73 21.14
C ILE A 238 -1.12 -14.44 20.82
N ALA A 239 -0.10 -13.68 20.36
CA ALA A 239 1.21 -14.23 20.06
C ALA A 239 1.97 -14.65 21.33
N ASP A 240 1.82 -13.88 22.42
CA ASP A 240 2.39 -14.21 23.73
C ASP A 240 1.64 -15.39 24.42
N GLY A 241 0.34 -15.54 24.15
CA GLY A 241 -0.52 -16.59 24.69
C GLY A 241 -0.53 -17.91 23.90
N PHE A 242 0.15 -17.99 22.76
CA PHE A 242 0.28 -19.23 22.01
C PHE A 242 1.37 -20.12 22.64
N PRO A 243 1.07 -21.38 23.04
CA PRO A 243 2.01 -22.25 23.75
C PRO A 243 3.04 -22.90 22.80
N LEU A 244 3.80 -22.06 22.09
CA LEU A 244 4.92 -22.45 21.23
C LEU A 244 5.94 -23.37 21.94
N PRO A 245 6.27 -23.19 23.24
CA PRO A 245 7.18 -24.11 23.94
C PRO A 245 6.66 -25.56 23.97
N ASP A 246 5.37 -25.79 24.19
CA ASP A 246 4.85 -27.15 24.44
C ASP A 246 4.89 -28.03 23.18
N TYR A 247 4.83 -27.43 21.99
CA TYR A 247 4.97 -28.12 20.71
C TYR A 247 6.43 -28.21 20.23
N THR A 248 7.24 -27.17 20.45
CA THR A 248 8.63 -27.13 19.96
C THR A 248 9.61 -27.86 20.87
N ARG A 249 9.36 -27.87 22.19
CA ARG A 249 10.27 -28.43 23.19
C ARG A 249 10.43 -29.96 23.09
N PRO A 250 9.39 -30.79 22.92
CA PRO A 250 9.58 -32.26 22.81
C PRO A 250 10.45 -32.64 21.61
N ALA A 251 10.23 -31.98 20.46
CA ALA A 251 11.06 -32.17 19.28
C ALA A 251 12.50 -31.66 19.51
N GLY A 252 12.68 -30.51 20.16
CA GLY A 252 14.00 -29.98 20.52
C GLY A 252 14.79 -30.87 21.49
N GLU A 253 14.13 -31.40 22.52
CA GLU A 253 14.74 -32.34 23.48
C GLU A 253 15.08 -33.68 22.81
N ALA A 254 14.21 -34.21 21.94
CA ALA A 254 14.50 -35.41 21.16
C ALA A 254 15.67 -35.23 20.19
N LEU A 255 15.77 -34.07 19.51
CA LEU A 255 16.93 -33.73 18.66
C LEU A 255 18.22 -33.60 19.49
N ALA A 256 18.15 -32.98 20.68
CA ALA A 256 19.29 -32.84 21.57
C ALA A 256 19.78 -34.20 22.11
N GLU A 257 18.86 -35.11 22.48
CA GLU A 257 19.23 -36.47 22.89
C GLU A 257 19.83 -37.27 21.72
N ALA A 258 19.29 -37.12 20.51
CA ALA A 258 19.85 -37.74 19.31
C ALA A 258 21.25 -37.20 18.95
N GLU A 259 21.49 -35.89 19.11
CA GLU A 259 22.82 -35.29 18.94
C GLU A 259 23.79 -35.83 20.02
N GLN A 260 23.37 -35.85 21.29
CA GLN A 260 24.19 -36.33 22.39
C GLN A 260 24.53 -37.82 22.25
N ARG A 261 23.60 -38.66 21.79
CA ARG A 261 23.79 -40.09 21.53
C ARG A 261 24.66 -40.35 20.28
N SER A 262 24.64 -39.46 19.28
CA SER A 262 25.46 -39.60 18.06
C SER A 262 26.88 -39.03 18.18
N ARG A 263 27.12 -38.02 19.03
CA ARG A 263 28.45 -37.45 19.32
C ARG A 263 29.60 -38.47 19.54
N PRO A 264 29.46 -39.59 20.29
CA PRO A 264 30.54 -40.59 20.38
C PRO A 264 30.85 -41.27 19.04
N TYR A 265 29.82 -41.64 18.27
CA TYR A 265 29.99 -42.24 16.94
C TYR A 265 30.61 -41.26 15.94
N LEU A 266 30.22 -39.98 16.00
CA LEU A 266 30.80 -38.92 15.17
C LEU A 266 32.30 -38.73 15.44
N ARG A 267 32.75 -38.81 16.70
CA ARG A 267 34.18 -38.73 17.05
C ARG A 267 34.99 -39.91 16.53
N GLU A 268 34.44 -41.11 16.56
CA GLU A 268 35.10 -42.29 16.00
C GLU A 268 35.09 -42.25 14.47
N ALA A 269 34.01 -41.75 13.87
CA ALA A 269 33.93 -41.48 12.44
C ALA A 269 34.94 -40.40 11.99
N GLU A 270 35.16 -39.32 12.74
CA GLU A 270 36.22 -38.32 12.47
C GLU A 270 37.63 -38.95 12.52
N ARG A 271 37.87 -39.88 13.45
CA ARG A 271 39.15 -40.61 13.55
C ARG A 271 39.33 -41.54 12.35
N PHE A 272 38.30 -42.31 12.01
CA PHE A 272 38.30 -43.21 10.86
C PHE A 272 38.42 -42.47 9.53
N GLU A 273 37.71 -41.34 9.36
CA GLU A 273 37.80 -40.44 8.21
C GLU A 273 39.20 -39.87 8.07
N ARG A 274 39.90 -39.56 9.17
CA ARG A 274 41.31 -39.13 9.13
C ARG A 274 42.21 -40.24 8.61
N TYR A 275 42.01 -41.49 9.04
CA TYR A 275 42.76 -42.63 8.50
C TYR A 275 42.42 -42.89 7.02
N ARG A 276 41.14 -42.81 6.64
CA ARG A 276 40.66 -42.93 5.25
C ARG A 276 41.26 -41.83 4.36
N TRP A 277 41.29 -40.59 4.84
CA TRP A 277 41.90 -39.46 4.13
C TRP A 277 43.42 -39.61 4.02
N ILE A 278 44.12 -40.09 5.06
CA ILE A 278 45.57 -40.35 4.96
C ILE A 278 45.84 -41.48 3.96
N ALA A 279 45.17 -42.63 4.08
CA ALA A 279 45.34 -43.76 3.16
C ALA A 279 44.98 -43.38 1.71
N GLY A 280 43.84 -42.71 1.53
CA GLY A 280 43.41 -42.17 0.24
C GLY A 280 44.38 -41.11 -0.31
N THR A 281 44.93 -40.22 0.52
CA THR A 281 45.92 -39.22 0.07
C THR A 281 47.25 -39.86 -0.29
N VAL A 282 47.74 -40.86 0.45
CA VAL A 282 48.94 -41.63 0.08
C VAL A 282 48.71 -42.39 -1.22
N LEU A 283 47.56 -43.04 -1.38
CA LEU A 283 47.24 -43.82 -2.56
C LEU A 283 46.98 -42.94 -3.80
N CYS A 284 46.28 -41.82 -3.65
CA CYS A 284 46.16 -40.79 -4.68
C CYS A 284 47.51 -40.14 -4.97
N SER A 285 48.41 -39.99 -4.00
CA SER A 285 49.79 -39.53 -4.25
C SER A 285 50.61 -40.55 -5.03
N ILE A 286 50.38 -41.86 -4.82
CA ILE A 286 50.94 -42.95 -5.64
C ILE A 286 50.37 -42.89 -7.07
N ILE A 287 49.05 -42.78 -7.24
CA ILE A 287 48.40 -42.61 -8.56
C ILE A 287 48.88 -41.32 -9.25
N LEU A 288 49.04 -40.22 -8.52
CA LEU A 288 49.54 -38.96 -9.05
C LEU A 288 51.04 -39.02 -9.36
N LEU A 289 51.85 -39.77 -8.60
CA LEU A 289 53.26 -40.03 -8.91
C LEU A 289 53.39 -40.87 -10.18
N ILE A 290 52.59 -41.93 -10.32
CA ILE A 290 52.43 -42.71 -11.55
C ILE A 290 52.11 -41.76 -12.71
N LEU A 291 51.02 -40.99 -12.61
CA LEU A 291 50.60 -40.03 -13.63
C LEU A 291 51.67 -38.95 -13.92
N ALA A 292 52.43 -38.50 -12.92
CA ALA A 292 53.45 -37.47 -13.06
C ALA A 292 54.74 -38.00 -13.73
N CYS A 293 55.23 -39.17 -13.33
CA CYS A 293 56.33 -39.87 -14.01
C CYS A 293 55.98 -40.11 -15.48
N ASN A 294 54.75 -40.56 -15.73
CA ASN A 294 54.21 -40.79 -17.05
C ASN A 294 54.12 -39.51 -17.91
N VAL A 295 53.48 -38.44 -17.40
CA VAL A 295 53.34 -37.15 -18.10
C VAL A 295 54.69 -36.47 -18.35
N THR A 296 55.60 -36.52 -17.37
CA THR A 296 56.95 -35.94 -17.50
C THR A 296 57.79 -36.73 -18.49
N GLY A 297 57.69 -38.07 -18.47
CA GLY A 297 58.40 -38.94 -19.39
C GLY A 297 58.01 -38.73 -20.85
N MET A 298 56.71 -38.57 -21.13
CA MET A 298 56.22 -38.18 -22.46
C MET A 298 56.77 -36.82 -22.92
N ALA A 299 56.75 -35.81 -22.04
CA ALA A 299 57.19 -34.46 -22.39
C ALA A 299 58.69 -34.40 -22.72
N LEU A 300 59.52 -35.10 -21.95
CA LEU A 300 60.96 -35.21 -22.19
C LEU A 300 61.28 -36.05 -23.44
N GLY A 301 60.56 -37.16 -23.65
CA GLY A 301 60.68 -37.99 -24.86
C GLY A 301 60.35 -37.20 -26.13
N ALA A 302 59.26 -36.44 -26.13
CA ALA A 302 58.88 -35.58 -27.26
C ALA A 302 59.90 -34.45 -27.53
N TYR A 303 60.45 -33.83 -26.48
CA TYR A 303 61.49 -32.80 -26.64
C TYR A 303 62.78 -33.38 -27.23
N GLY A 304 63.26 -34.52 -26.72
CA GLY A 304 64.47 -35.20 -27.20
C GLY A 304 64.36 -35.83 -28.59
N LEU A 305 63.16 -35.85 -29.20
CA LEU A 305 62.97 -36.19 -30.61
C LEU A 305 62.99 -34.97 -31.54
N SER A 306 62.88 -33.75 -30.99
CA SER A 306 62.70 -32.50 -31.76
C SER A 306 63.99 -31.71 -32.04
N LYS A 307 65.10 -32.11 -31.39
CA LYS A 307 66.37 -31.37 -31.35
C LYS A 307 67.53 -32.16 -32.00
N ARG A 308 67.21 -33.30 -32.60
CA ARG A 308 68.11 -34.32 -33.15
C ARG A 308 68.39 -34.06 -34.64
N GLU A 309 69.65 -33.87 -35.00
CA GLU A 309 70.04 -33.47 -36.37
C GLU A 309 70.32 -34.69 -37.30
N ASP A 310 70.77 -35.83 -36.78
CA ASP A 310 70.97 -37.08 -37.53
C ASP A 310 70.33 -38.31 -36.83
N PRO A 311 69.88 -39.34 -37.58
CA PRO A 311 69.05 -40.42 -37.05
C PRO A 311 69.78 -41.48 -36.22
N SER A 312 71.12 -41.43 -36.14
CA SER A 312 71.96 -42.32 -35.32
C SER A 312 72.36 -41.75 -33.95
N ASP A 313 72.34 -40.43 -33.76
CA ASP A 313 72.95 -39.79 -32.58
C ASP A 313 72.07 -39.77 -31.33
N TYR A 314 72.71 -39.71 -30.15
CA TYR A 314 72.09 -39.92 -28.83
C TYR A 314 71.85 -38.61 -28.08
N GLU A 315 70.58 -38.21 -27.87
CA GLU A 315 70.23 -37.09 -26.99
C GLU A 315 69.70 -37.54 -25.62
N CYS A 316 70.52 -37.32 -24.58
CA CYS A 316 70.29 -37.71 -23.18
C CYS A 316 68.90 -37.34 -22.61
N ARG A 317 68.28 -36.25 -23.08
CA ARG A 317 66.94 -35.82 -22.60
C ARG A 317 65.81 -36.76 -23.05
N GLY A 318 65.91 -37.38 -24.23
CA GLY A 318 64.92 -38.34 -24.71
C GLY A 318 64.93 -39.64 -23.93
N GLU A 319 66.14 -40.15 -23.64
CA GLU A 319 66.36 -41.37 -22.85
C GLU A 319 65.84 -41.23 -21.40
N ALA A 320 66.07 -40.07 -20.77
CA ALA A 320 65.51 -39.74 -19.46
C ALA A 320 63.97 -39.74 -19.46
N GLY A 321 63.35 -39.31 -20.57
CA GLY A 321 61.90 -39.36 -20.76
C GLY A 321 61.36 -40.80 -20.84
N ALA A 322 61.99 -41.65 -21.65
CA ALA A 322 61.62 -43.06 -21.77
C ALA A 322 61.77 -43.81 -20.42
N LYS A 323 62.83 -43.52 -19.65
CA LYS A 323 63.04 -44.10 -18.31
C LYS A 323 62.00 -43.64 -17.29
N LEU A 324 61.61 -42.36 -17.30
CA LEU A 324 60.53 -41.85 -16.44
C LEU A 324 59.16 -42.47 -16.76
N LEU A 325 58.87 -42.70 -18.04
CA LEU A 325 57.70 -43.47 -18.46
C LEU A 325 57.73 -44.90 -17.88
N LEU A 326 58.83 -45.63 -18.08
CA LEU A 326 58.98 -47.00 -17.57
C LEU A 326 58.84 -47.10 -16.04
N VAL A 327 59.25 -46.05 -15.30
CA VAL A 327 59.12 -45.97 -13.84
C VAL A 327 57.67 -45.72 -13.40
N GLY A 328 56.95 -44.75 -13.99
CA GLY A 328 55.54 -44.51 -13.65
C GLY A 328 54.66 -45.72 -13.97
N VAL A 329 54.96 -46.35 -15.10
CA VAL A 329 54.46 -47.66 -15.54
C VAL A 329 54.72 -48.76 -14.50
N GLY A 330 55.97 -48.94 -14.02
CA GLY A 330 56.30 -49.96 -13.02
C GLY A 330 55.68 -49.69 -11.63
N LEU A 331 55.52 -48.43 -11.25
CA LEU A 331 54.83 -48.03 -10.02
C LEU A 331 53.33 -48.41 -10.06
N ALA A 332 52.69 -48.33 -11.23
CA ALA A 332 51.28 -48.72 -11.39
C ALA A 332 51.04 -50.20 -11.03
N PHE A 333 52.03 -51.06 -11.26
CA PHE A 333 51.99 -52.46 -10.88
C PHE A 333 52.23 -52.72 -9.41
N LEU A 334 53.31 -52.16 -8.86
CA LEU A 334 53.76 -52.44 -7.49
C LEU A 334 52.64 -52.20 -6.45
N PHE A 335 51.78 -51.21 -6.70
CA PHE A 335 50.66 -50.84 -5.84
C PHE A 335 49.28 -51.33 -6.32
N SER A 336 49.19 -52.04 -7.45
CA SER A 336 47.89 -52.44 -8.02
C SER A 336 47.12 -53.47 -7.18
N TRP A 337 47.79 -54.37 -6.46
CA TRP A 337 47.09 -55.30 -5.56
C TRP A 337 46.50 -54.59 -4.33
N LEU A 338 47.20 -53.59 -3.79
CA LEU A 338 46.71 -52.72 -2.71
C LEU A 338 45.53 -51.85 -3.16
N LEU A 339 45.60 -51.31 -4.39
CA LEU A 339 44.50 -50.57 -5.02
C LEU A 339 43.22 -51.42 -5.09
N ILE A 340 43.33 -52.68 -5.55
CA ILE A 340 42.14 -53.52 -5.78
C ILE A 340 41.58 -54.09 -4.48
N LEU A 341 42.43 -54.43 -3.50
CA LEU A 341 41.98 -54.79 -2.15
C LEU A 341 41.23 -53.63 -1.50
N LEU A 342 41.74 -52.40 -1.61
CA LEU A 342 41.04 -51.22 -1.09
C LEU A 342 39.71 -51.02 -1.81
N VAL A 343 39.69 -51.01 -3.15
CA VAL A 343 38.45 -50.83 -3.93
C VAL A 343 37.40 -51.89 -3.61
N PHE A 344 37.79 -53.14 -3.35
CA PHE A 344 36.85 -54.15 -2.87
C PHE A 344 36.30 -53.83 -1.47
N ALA A 345 37.16 -53.43 -0.53
CA ALA A 345 36.76 -53.07 0.82
C ALA A 345 35.84 -51.84 0.86
N THR A 346 36.11 -50.81 0.03
CA THR A 346 35.25 -49.64 -0.07
C THR A 346 33.95 -49.96 -0.79
N PHE A 347 33.97 -50.75 -1.87
CA PHE A 347 32.78 -51.21 -2.58
C PHE A 347 31.84 -52.05 -1.69
N LEU A 348 32.37 -52.91 -0.80
CA LEU A 348 31.56 -53.70 0.12
C LEU A 348 30.80 -52.81 1.13
N VAL A 349 31.49 -51.83 1.73
CA VAL A 349 30.93 -50.92 2.74
C VAL A 349 30.01 -49.87 2.11
N GLY A 350 30.52 -49.13 1.12
CA GLY A 350 29.78 -48.10 0.39
C GLY A 350 28.60 -48.69 -0.38
N GLY A 351 28.77 -49.87 -0.96
CA GLY A 351 27.71 -50.63 -1.63
C GLY A 351 26.56 -50.96 -0.69
N ASN A 352 26.84 -51.56 0.48
CA ASN A 352 25.82 -51.86 1.49
C ASN A 352 25.07 -50.61 1.98
N ILE A 353 25.79 -49.51 2.24
CA ILE A 353 25.14 -48.24 2.64
C ILE A 353 24.27 -47.71 1.49
N GLN A 354 24.74 -47.80 0.25
CA GLN A 354 24.00 -47.35 -0.93
C GLN A 354 22.74 -48.19 -1.21
N THR A 355 22.77 -49.51 -1.01
CA THR A 355 21.65 -50.42 -1.30
C THR A 355 20.65 -50.56 -0.14
N LEU A 356 21.11 -50.78 1.10
CA LEU A 356 20.22 -50.96 2.26
C LEU A 356 19.64 -49.63 2.76
N VAL A 357 20.45 -48.56 2.76
CA VAL A 357 20.05 -47.26 3.32
C VAL A 357 19.64 -46.27 2.23
N CYS A 358 20.56 -45.88 1.35
CA CYS A 358 20.33 -44.72 0.47
C CYS A 358 19.23 -44.93 -0.58
N ARG A 359 19.17 -46.11 -1.21
CA ARG A 359 18.07 -46.49 -2.12
C ARG A 359 16.71 -46.39 -1.43
N ASN A 360 16.60 -46.97 -0.24
CA ASN A 360 15.34 -47.14 0.48
C ASN A 360 14.90 -45.85 1.20
N TRP A 361 15.85 -44.94 1.48
CA TRP A 361 15.55 -43.55 1.89
C TRP A 361 14.92 -42.76 0.74
N VAL A 362 15.50 -42.83 -0.47
CA VAL A 362 14.96 -42.15 -1.67
C VAL A 362 13.56 -42.66 -2.02
N ASN A 363 13.34 -43.98 -1.92
CA ASN A 363 12.03 -44.61 -2.17
C ASN A 363 10.98 -44.38 -1.06
N GLN A 364 11.32 -43.66 0.02
CA GLN A 364 10.48 -43.46 1.22
C GLN A 364 10.12 -44.78 1.96
N GLU A 365 10.80 -45.88 1.65
CA GLU A 365 10.56 -47.20 2.26
C GLU A 365 11.08 -47.27 3.70
N ILE A 366 12.17 -46.54 4.01
CA ILE A 366 12.63 -46.38 5.40
C ILE A 366 11.56 -45.70 6.26
N TYR A 367 10.86 -44.67 5.75
CA TYR A 367 9.78 -44.03 6.50
C TYR A 367 8.61 -44.99 6.74
N LYS A 368 8.20 -45.77 5.73
CA LYS A 368 7.18 -46.83 5.89
C LYS A 368 7.59 -47.91 6.91
N PHE A 369 8.87 -48.28 6.94
CA PHE A 369 9.41 -49.25 7.91
C PHE A 369 9.38 -48.69 9.35
N ILE A 370 9.69 -47.40 9.52
CA ILE A 370 9.60 -46.66 10.79
C ILE A 370 8.14 -46.51 11.26
N ASP A 371 7.22 -46.20 10.34
CA ASP A 371 5.78 -46.03 10.59
C ASP A 371 5.08 -47.35 11.00
N THR A 372 5.68 -48.50 10.68
CA THR A 372 5.06 -49.82 10.92
C THR A 372 5.25 -50.27 12.37
N PRO A 373 4.17 -50.49 13.16
CA PRO A 373 4.28 -50.78 14.58
C PRO A 373 5.01 -52.10 14.88
N GLY A 374 5.93 -52.04 15.85
CA GLY A 374 6.73 -53.18 16.30
C GLY A 374 8.00 -53.46 15.48
N ASN A 375 8.29 -52.69 14.43
CA ASN A 375 9.59 -52.75 13.75
C ASN A 375 10.72 -52.11 14.58
N LEU A 376 10.42 -50.98 15.23
CA LEU A 376 11.33 -50.26 16.11
C LEU A 376 11.13 -50.64 17.58
N PRO A 377 12.19 -50.59 18.41
CA PRO A 377 12.08 -50.79 19.85
C PRO A 377 11.23 -49.69 20.51
N PRO A 378 10.58 -49.94 21.67
CA PRO A 378 9.66 -48.99 22.30
C PRO A 378 10.26 -47.61 22.65
N SER A 379 11.59 -47.54 22.80
CA SER A 379 12.35 -46.32 23.06
C SER A 379 12.53 -45.41 21.83
N MET A 380 12.20 -45.87 20.62
CA MET A 380 12.35 -45.13 19.36
C MET A 380 11.00 -44.91 18.65
N ASN A 381 9.92 -44.73 19.40
CA ASN A 381 8.62 -44.39 18.82
C ASN A 381 8.56 -42.89 18.44
N LEU A 382 9.04 -42.56 17.23
CA LEU A 382 9.08 -41.18 16.72
C LEU A 382 7.69 -40.51 16.71
N THR A 383 6.62 -41.24 16.41
CA THR A 383 5.24 -40.71 16.41
C THR A 383 4.86 -40.10 17.76
N ARG A 384 5.26 -40.74 18.88
CA ARG A 384 5.08 -40.19 20.23
C ARG A 384 6.09 -39.09 20.58
N GLN A 385 7.35 -39.19 20.16
CA GLN A 385 8.36 -38.17 20.49
C GLN A 385 8.15 -36.84 19.76
N LEU A 386 7.58 -36.88 18.55
CA LEU A 386 7.31 -35.72 17.71
C LEU A 386 5.88 -35.18 17.85
N ASN A 387 5.08 -35.69 18.80
CA ASN A 387 3.66 -35.35 18.99
C ASN A 387 2.83 -35.38 17.70
N LEU A 388 3.11 -36.33 16.80
CA LEU A 388 2.33 -36.50 15.57
C LEU A 388 0.93 -37.02 15.89
N ARG A 389 -0.04 -36.64 15.06
CA ARG A 389 -1.42 -37.14 15.12
C ARG A 389 -1.41 -38.67 15.16
N ARG A 390 -2.25 -39.27 16.00
CA ARG A 390 -2.34 -40.74 16.19
C ARG A 390 -2.64 -41.53 14.90
N ASP A 391 -3.13 -40.85 13.86
CA ASP A 391 -3.51 -41.43 12.56
C ASP A 391 -2.65 -40.91 11.39
N SER A 392 -1.61 -40.09 11.63
CA SER A 392 -0.70 -39.64 10.56
C SER A 392 0.62 -40.43 10.55
N ASN A 393 1.08 -40.72 9.34
CA ASN A 393 2.33 -41.44 9.09
C ASN A 393 3.45 -40.43 8.85
N LEU A 394 4.67 -40.71 9.31
CA LEU A 394 5.86 -39.91 9.01
C LEU A 394 6.06 -39.78 7.49
N SER A 395 5.71 -40.81 6.71
CA SER A 395 5.73 -40.76 5.25
C SER A 395 4.70 -39.79 4.62
N SER A 396 3.59 -39.44 5.27
CA SER A 396 2.65 -38.43 4.76
C SER A 396 3.06 -37.03 5.23
N ALA A 397 3.34 -36.86 6.52
CA ALA A 397 3.83 -35.60 7.09
C ALA A 397 5.10 -35.09 6.38
N TYR A 398 6.08 -35.95 6.09
CA TYR A 398 7.26 -35.58 5.28
C TYR A 398 6.88 -35.07 3.88
N ARG A 399 5.85 -35.65 3.24
CA ARG A 399 5.41 -35.27 1.89
C ARG A 399 4.70 -33.92 1.92
N GLU A 400 3.79 -33.72 2.86
CA GLU A 400 3.06 -32.46 3.07
C GLU A 400 4.05 -31.31 3.37
N CYS A 401 4.99 -31.52 4.29
CA CYS A 401 6.07 -30.57 4.56
C CYS A 401 6.98 -30.32 3.35
N LYS A 402 7.25 -31.33 2.51
CA LYS A 402 8.04 -31.16 1.28
C LYS A 402 7.30 -30.34 0.21
N SER A 403 5.98 -30.37 0.19
CA SER A 403 5.14 -29.46 -0.62
C SER A 403 4.99 -28.05 -0.04
N GLY A 404 5.57 -27.77 1.12
CA GLY A 404 5.53 -26.45 1.76
C GLY A 404 4.42 -26.25 2.79
N ALA A 405 3.64 -27.29 3.11
CA ALA A 405 2.48 -27.19 4.00
C ALA A 405 2.80 -26.62 5.38
N GLY A 406 1.79 -26.00 6.00
CA GLY A 406 1.86 -25.47 7.34
C GLY A 406 1.99 -26.58 8.39
N LEU A 407 2.88 -26.40 9.35
CA LEU A 407 2.98 -27.26 10.54
C LEU A 407 1.65 -27.29 11.32
N TRP A 408 0.84 -26.23 11.21
CA TRP A 408 -0.51 -26.15 11.78
C TRP A 408 -1.43 -27.25 11.26
N GLU A 409 -1.45 -27.45 9.93
CA GLU A 409 -2.23 -28.49 9.26
C GLU A 409 -1.65 -29.89 9.51
N VAL A 410 -0.33 -30.03 9.41
CA VAL A 410 0.38 -31.32 9.53
C VAL A 410 0.36 -31.88 10.97
N LEU A 411 0.38 -31.02 12.00
CA LEU A 411 0.21 -31.42 13.40
C LEU A 411 -1.25 -31.36 13.89
N GLN A 412 -2.17 -30.82 13.08
CA GLN A 412 -3.58 -30.57 13.43
C GLN A 412 -3.78 -29.73 14.71
N LEU A 413 -3.09 -28.59 14.79
CA LEU A 413 -3.12 -27.71 15.97
C LEU A 413 -4.51 -27.09 16.25
N ASP A 414 -5.41 -27.04 15.26
CA ASP A 414 -6.82 -26.64 15.47
C ASP A 414 -7.54 -27.52 16.51
N GLY A 415 -7.09 -28.77 16.72
CA GLY A 415 -7.65 -29.69 17.72
C GLY A 415 -7.24 -29.41 19.17
N SER A 416 -6.24 -28.54 19.39
CA SER A 416 -5.72 -28.18 20.72
C SER A 416 -5.62 -26.67 20.97
N TYR A 417 -5.75 -25.83 19.95
CA TYR A 417 -5.83 -24.38 20.05
C TYR A 417 -6.72 -23.82 18.93
N ASP A 418 -7.97 -23.42 19.24
CA ASP A 418 -8.87 -22.77 18.28
C ASP A 418 -8.38 -21.34 17.98
N LEU A 419 -7.65 -21.17 16.89
CA LEU A 419 -7.17 -19.88 16.43
C LEU A 419 -8.30 -18.96 15.94
N ASP A 420 -9.39 -19.51 15.41
CA ASP A 420 -10.52 -18.72 14.92
C ASP A 420 -11.36 -18.17 16.08
N GLU A 421 -11.42 -18.86 17.23
CA GLU A 421 -11.95 -18.31 18.48
C GLU A 421 -11.17 -17.08 18.96
N HIS A 422 -9.85 -17.12 18.87
CA HIS A 422 -9.00 -16.00 19.27
C HIS A 422 -9.04 -14.84 18.25
N LEU A 423 -9.29 -15.10 16.97
CA LEU A 423 -9.34 -14.09 15.90
C LEU A 423 -10.75 -13.55 15.58
N ARG A 424 -11.81 -13.93 16.34
CA ARG A 424 -13.19 -13.45 16.07
C ARG A 424 -13.28 -11.92 16.14
N THR A 425 -13.49 -11.28 14.98
CA THR A 425 -13.49 -9.82 14.80
C THR A 425 -14.28 -9.03 15.87
N PRO A 426 -15.50 -9.44 16.30
CA PRO A 426 -16.26 -8.68 17.29
C PRO A 426 -15.53 -8.39 18.62
N GLN A 427 -14.62 -9.27 19.07
CA GLN A 427 -13.85 -9.07 20.31
C GLN A 427 -12.91 -7.85 20.29
N TYR A 428 -12.59 -7.39 19.08
CA TYR A 428 -11.64 -6.31 18.79
C TYR A 428 -12.33 -5.03 18.28
N THR A 429 -13.60 -5.14 17.85
CA THR A 429 -14.29 -4.06 17.13
C THR A 429 -15.65 -3.66 17.72
N ALA A 430 -16.22 -4.42 18.66
CA ALA A 430 -17.51 -4.08 19.26
C ALA A 430 -17.50 -2.69 19.92
N ASP A 431 -16.47 -2.37 20.71
CA ASP A 431 -16.33 -1.08 21.39
C ASP A 431 -16.19 0.08 20.40
N PHE A 432 -15.39 -0.10 19.35
CA PHE A 432 -15.18 0.87 18.26
C PHE A 432 -16.50 1.13 17.50
N GLN A 433 -17.22 0.08 17.11
CA GLN A 433 -18.50 0.19 16.41
C GLN A 433 -19.57 0.82 17.30
N LYS A 434 -19.60 0.47 18.60
CA LYS A 434 -20.54 1.04 19.57
C LYS A 434 -20.30 2.53 19.76
N ARG A 435 -19.05 2.96 20.03
CA ARG A 435 -18.72 4.38 20.26
C ARG A 435 -19.07 5.26 19.06
N LEU A 436 -18.91 4.75 17.83
CA LEU A 436 -19.29 5.45 16.60
C LEU A 436 -20.81 5.41 16.32
N GLY A 437 -21.51 4.37 16.76
CA GLY A 437 -22.97 4.24 16.63
C GLY A 437 -23.76 5.09 17.65
N ASP A 438 -23.26 5.17 18.89
CA ASP A 438 -23.85 5.94 19.99
C ASP A 438 -23.61 7.46 19.82
N PHE A 439 -22.69 7.87 18.94
CA PHE A 439 -22.33 9.28 18.77
C PHE A 439 -23.46 10.11 18.14
N THR A 440 -23.88 11.14 18.86
CA THR A 440 -24.78 12.19 18.37
C THR A 440 -24.23 13.57 18.76
N ALA A 441 -24.06 14.43 17.76
CA ALA A 441 -23.66 15.82 17.96
C ALA A 441 -24.80 16.78 17.67
N ASP A 442 -24.99 17.75 18.56
CA ASP A 442 -25.58 19.03 18.15
C ASP A 442 -24.53 19.84 17.38
N LEU A 443 -24.95 20.34 16.21
CA LEU A 443 -24.15 21.15 15.29
C LEU A 443 -24.62 22.62 15.27
N GLY A 444 -25.50 23.00 16.21
CA GLY A 444 -25.96 24.37 16.45
C GLY A 444 -27.19 24.77 15.64
N ASP A 445 -28.07 25.53 16.29
CA ASP A 445 -29.23 26.18 15.66
C ASP A 445 -28.78 27.27 14.68
N VAL A 446 -28.74 26.95 13.38
CA VAL A 446 -28.44 27.93 12.33
C VAL A 446 -29.61 28.90 12.17
N ARG A 447 -29.50 30.09 12.79
CA ARG A 447 -30.42 31.22 12.56
C ARG A 447 -29.86 32.14 11.47
N LEU A 448 -30.50 32.09 10.31
CA LEU A 448 -30.22 32.94 9.15
C LEU A 448 -30.91 34.31 9.26
N LEU A 449 -32.06 34.39 9.95
CA LEU A 449 -32.76 35.65 10.20
C LEU A 449 -33.33 35.71 11.62
N ARG A 450 -32.84 36.68 12.40
CA ARG A 450 -33.29 36.95 13.78
C ARG A 450 -34.76 37.35 13.83
N SER A 451 -35.37 37.24 15.02
CA SER A 451 -36.71 37.75 15.31
C SER A 451 -36.90 39.22 14.91
N GLU A 452 -35.89 40.05 15.19
CA GLU A 452 -35.79 41.47 14.80
C GLU A 452 -36.02 41.65 13.28
N GLY A 453 -35.13 41.08 12.45
CA GLY A 453 -35.22 41.18 11.00
C GLY A 453 -36.46 40.49 10.40
N ARG A 454 -36.99 39.45 11.04
CA ARG A 454 -38.28 38.84 10.67
C ARG A 454 -39.44 39.83 10.87
N GLN A 455 -39.50 40.46 12.04
CA GLN A 455 -40.53 41.45 12.39
C GLN A 455 -40.46 42.70 11.51
N ASP A 456 -39.25 43.14 11.16
CA ASP A 456 -39.05 44.27 10.24
C ASP A 456 -39.51 43.95 8.81
N LEU A 457 -39.19 42.76 8.30
CA LEU A 457 -39.68 42.31 7.00
C LEU A 457 -41.21 42.18 6.98
N GLU A 458 -41.81 41.59 8.02
CA GLU A 458 -43.27 41.52 8.13
C GLU A 458 -43.93 42.90 8.21
N THR A 459 -43.33 43.84 8.94
CA THR A 459 -43.82 45.21 9.06
C THR A 459 -43.66 45.97 7.74
N PHE A 460 -42.56 45.77 7.02
CA PHE A 460 -42.34 46.30 5.66
C PHE A 460 -43.36 45.74 4.66
N ALA A 461 -43.71 44.45 4.74
CA ALA A 461 -44.76 43.82 3.94
C ALA A 461 -46.19 44.26 4.32
N ARG A 462 -46.37 44.90 5.48
CA ARG A 462 -47.64 45.51 5.96
C ARG A 462 -47.66 47.04 5.84
N SER A 463 -46.61 47.67 5.28
CA SER A 463 -46.45 49.13 5.24
C SER A 463 -47.42 49.88 4.33
N GLY A 464 -48.18 49.19 3.47
CA GLY A 464 -49.06 49.80 2.48
C GLY A 464 -48.32 50.41 1.28
N LEU A 465 -47.04 50.06 1.07
CA LEU A 465 -46.27 50.52 -0.09
C LEU A 465 -46.89 50.05 -1.43
N ASP A 466 -47.57 48.90 -1.42
CA ASP A 466 -48.35 48.37 -2.54
C ASP A 466 -49.71 49.07 -2.76
N GLU A 467 -50.13 49.94 -1.83
CA GLU A 467 -51.38 50.74 -1.91
C GLU A 467 -51.16 52.14 -2.53
N VAL A 468 -49.91 52.52 -2.88
CA VAL A 468 -49.58 53.86 -3.37
C VAL A 468 -49.92 54.00 -4.86
N ASP A 469 -50.70 55.02 -5.20
CA ASP A 469 -50.99 55.42 -6.60
C ASP A 469 -49.76 56.08 -7.24
N TYR A 470 -48.80 55.25 -7.66
CA TYR A 470 -47.64 55.66 -8.43
C TYR A 470 -47.99 56.20 -9.83
N GLY A 471 -49.22 56.00 -10.32
CA GLY A 471 -49.68 56.52 -11.60
C GLY A 471 -49.67 58.04 -11.60
N ARG A 472 -50.30 58.66 -10.57
CA ARG A 472 -50.31 60.13 -10.40
C ARG A 472 -48.92 60.73 -10.25
N PHE A 473 -48.00 60.06 -9.54
CA PHE A 473 -46.59 60.48 -9.51
C PHE A 473 -46.00 60.50 -10.93
N GLN A 474 -46.21 59.42 -11.72
CA GLN A 474 -45.68 59.31 -13.07
C GLN A 474 -46.36 60.24 -14.09
N GLU A 475 -47.53 60.79 -13.79
CA GLU A 475 -48.17 61.84 -14.57
C GLU A 475 -47.58 63.20 -14.25
N GLU A 476 -47.53 63.58 -12.97
CA GLU A 476 -46.98 64.88 -12.54
C GLU A 476 -45.47 65.01 -12.86
N MET A 477 -44.71 63.92 -12.85
CA MET A 477 -43.28 63.89 -13.24
C MET A 477 -43.03 63.96 -14.76
N LYS A 478 -44.06 63.88 -15.62
CA LYS A 478 -43.92 64.19 -17.07
C LYS A 478 -43.90 65.69 -17.31
N SER A 479 -44.47 66.48 -16.40
CA SER A 479 -44.42 67.93 -16.45
C SER A 479 -42.99 68.42 -16.16
N PRO A 480 -42.42 69.32 -16.98
CA PRO A 480 -41.03 69.74 -16.83
C PRO A 480 -40.85 70.52 -15.51
N VAL A 481 -39.71 70.35 -14.83
CA VAL A 481 -39.51 70.97 -13.50
C VAL A 481 -39.58 72.49 -13.54
N VAL A 482 -39.28 73.12 -14.69
CA VAL A 482 -39.65 74.50 -15.01
C VAL A 482 -40.24 74.55 -16.42
N GLN A 483 -41.37 75.21 -16.62
CA GLN A 483 -42.04 75.26 -17.94
C GLN A 483 -41.27 76.05 -19.01
N THR A 484 -40.59 77.16 -18.67
CA THR A 484 -39.70 77.86 -19.61
C THR A 484 -38.24 77.43 -19.47
N SER A 485 -37.57 77.21 -20.61
CA SER A 485 -36.16 76.84 -20.65
C SER A 485 -35.26 77.99 -20.15
N LEU A 486 -34.67 77.81 -18.97
CA LEU A 486 -33.84 78.81 -18.29
C LEU A 486 -32.66 79.31 -19.15
N PRO A 487 -31.90 78.44 -19.85
CA PRO A 487 -30.84 78.91 -20.75
C PRO A 487 -31.37 79.58 -22.02
N GLY A 488 -32.64 79.38 -22.38
CA GLY A 488 -33.31 80.13 -23.46
C GLY A 488 -33.64 81.55 -23.02
N LEU A 489 -34.09 81.71 -21.78
CA LEU A 489 -34.35 83.02 -21.17
C LEU A 489 -33.06 83.83 -20.98
N ALA A 490 -31.98 83.19 -20.52
CA ALA A 490 -30.64 83.79 -20.39
C ALA A 490 -30.19 84.50 -21.69
N ARG A 491 -30.29 83.80 -22.82
CA ARG A 491 -29.88 84.31 -24.13
C ARG A 491 -30.81 85.40 -24.68
N SER A 492 -32.11 85.33 -24.39
CA SER A 492 -33.04 86.40 -24.78
C SER A 492 -32.76 87.72 -24.02
N LEU A 493 -32.25 87.65 -22.79
CA LEU A 493 -31.74 88.80 -22.04
C LEU A 493 -30.45 89.40 -22.61
N GLU A 494 -29.47 88.56 -22.92
CA GLU A 494 -28.21 88.95 -23.57
C GLU A 494 -28.44 89.60 -24.95
N GLY A 495 -29.58 89.29 -25.59
CA GLY A 495 -30.10 89.99 -26.76
C GLY A 495 -30.68 91.38 -26.41
N LEU A 496 -31.61 91.45 -25.46
CA LEU A 496 -32.23 92.72 -25.03
C LEU A 496 -31.20 93.74 -24.52
N GLN A 497 -30.16 93.29 -23.82
CA GLN A 497 -29.04 94.12 -23.35
C GLN A 497 -28.48 95.01 -24.48
N LYS A 498 -28.23 94.41 -25.65
CA LYS A 498 -27.50 95.04 -26.76
C LYS A 498 -28.32 96.10 -27.51
N MET A 499 -29.62 96.18 -27.24
CA MET A 499 -30.53 97.16 -27.85
C MET A 499 -30.84 98.36 -26.93
N GLN A 500 -30.36 98.35 -25.67
CA GLN A 500 -30.63 99.44 -24.73
C GLN A 500 -29.73 100.65 -24.99
N ARG A 501 -30.34 101.84 -25.10
CA ARG A 501 -29.62 103.13 -25.06
C ARG A 501 -29.25 103.56 -23.63
N ASN A 502 -29.80 102.90 -22.61
CA ASN A 502 -29.54 103.16 -21.20
C ASN A 502 -28.56 102.11 -20.63
N GLY A 503 -27.31 102.53 -20.39
CA GLY A 503 -26.24 101.64 -19.91
C GLY A 503 -26.52 101.00 -18.56
N THR A 504 -27.24 101.68 -17.66
CA THR A 504 -27.59 101.16 -16.33
C THR A 504 -28.59 100.00 -16.43
N VAL A 505 -29.47 100.03 -17.42
CA VAL A 505 -30.40 98.93 -17.71
C VAL A 505 -29.65 97.78 -18.39
N ALA A 506 -28.79 98.05 -19.38
CA ALA A 506 -27.95 97.02 -20.01
C ALA A 506 -27.07 96.27 -18.99
N ALA A 507 -26.43 96.99 -18.06
CA ALA A 507 -25.61 96.40 -17.01
C ALA A 507 -26.42 95.48 -16.08
N ARG A 508 -27.66 95.86 -15.76
CA ARG A 508 -28.62 95.00 -15.05
C ARG A 508 -28.98 93.78 -15.89
N LEU A 509 -29.38 93.93 -17.16
CA LEU A 509 -29.75 92.82 -18.04
C LEU A 509 -28.63 91.77 -18.25
N ALA A 510 -27.37 92.12 -17.96
CA ALA A 510 -26.24 91.19 -17.93
C ALA A 510 -25.94 90.56 -16.54
N ALA A 511 -26.63 90.96 -15.48
CA ALA A 511 -26.45 90.46 -14.11
C ALA A 511 -27.15 89.09 -13.93
N GLU A 512 -28.47 89.03 -13.83
CA GLU A 512 -29.12 87.70 -13.80
C GLU A 512 -29.04 86.96 -15.14
N ALA A 513 -28.57 87.52 -16.27
CA ALA A 513 -28.20 86.68 -17.42
C ALA A 513 -27.11 85.67 -17.03
N ARG A 514 -26.17 86.09 -16.16
CA ARG A 514 -25.17 85.19 -15.55
C ARG A 514 -25.75 84.36 -14.41
N ALA A 515 -26.77 84.80 -13.68
CA ALA A 515 -27.48 83.92 -12.73
C ALA A 515 -28.28 82.81 -13.47
N LEU A 516 -28.95 83.17 -14.57
CA LEU A 516 -29.61 82.31 -15.56
C LEU A 516 -28.61 81.44 -16.37
N TRP A 517 -27.30 81.56 -16.12
CA TRP A 517 -26.26 80.69 -16.71
C TRP A 517 -25.38 79.96 -15.73
N HIS A 518 -25.22 80.48 -14.51
CA HIS A 518 -24.65 79.68 -13.44
C HIS A 518 -25.44 78.35 -13.40
N MET A 519 -26.78 78.39 -13.63
CA MET A 519 -27.48 77.21 -14.13
C MET A 519 -27.27 77.10 -15.62
N GLN A 520 -26.78 75.97 -16.08
CA GLN A 520 -27.16 74.68 -15.52
C GLN A 520 -25.99 73.85 -14.84
N ASN A 521 -24.83 74.34 -14.25
CA ASN A 521 -23.40 73.76 -13.94
C ASN A 521 -22.74 72.76 -12.78
N SER A 522 -22.78 72.83 -11.39
CA SER A 522 -22.75 71.77 -10.22
C SER A 522 -23.97 70.97 -9.35
N THR A 523 -25.37 71.00 -9.43
CA THR A 523 -26.52 70.74 -8.43
C THR A 523 -28.13 70.85 -8.75
N VAL A 524 -28.77 70.75 -9.97
CA VAL A 524 -30.26 70.78 -10.44
C VAL A 524 -30.38 69.74 -11.51
N GLN A 525 -29.45 69.67 -12.42
CA GLN A 525 -29.07 68.35 -12.83
C GLN A 525 -28.58 67.46 -11.64
N PRO A 526 -28.40 67.88 -10.36
CA PRO A 526 -29.18 67.35 -9.21
C PRO A 526 -30.70 67.60 -9.13
N GLN A 527 -31.37 68.59 -8.51
CA GLN A 527 -32.86 68.88 -8.58
C GLN A 527 -33.81 68.41 -9.77
N GLU A 528 -33.76 68.87 -11.04
CA GLU A 528 -34.31 68.17 -12.26
C GLU A 528 -33.93 66.69 -12.31
N ALA A 529 -32.69 66.33 -11.93
CA ALA A 529 -32.27 64.94 -11.71
C ALA A 529 -32.61 64.37 -10.30
N LEU A 530 -33.23 65.13 -9.39
CA LEU A 530 -33.85 64.67 -8.14
C LEU A 530 -35.30 64.37 -8.46
N VAL A 531 -35.90 65.05 -9.44
CA VAL A 531 -37.16 64.70 -10.08
C VAL A 531 -36.95 63.55 -11.07
N ALA A 532 -35.83 63.48 -11.81
CA ALA A 532 -35.49 62.30 -12.59
C ALA A 532 -35.10 61.13 -11.69
N LYS A 533 -34.32 61.33 -10.61
CA LYS A 533 -34.04 60.29 -9.60
C LYS A 533 -35.28 59.92 -8.78
N LEU A 534 -36.22 60.85 -8.54
CA LEU A 534 -37.54 60.54 -7.99
C LEU A 534 -38.35 59.75 -9.02
N GLY A 535 -38.23 60.07 -10.31
CA GLY A 535 -38.80 59.32 -11.42
C GLY A 535 -38.26 57.90 -11.51
N GLU A 536 -36.95 57.72 -11.44
CA GLU A 536 -36.28 56.42 -11.31
C GLU A 536 -36.71 55.70 -10.03
N SER A 537 -36.78 56.40 -8.90
CA SER A 537 -37.19 55.82 -7.61
C SER A 537 -38.65 55.40 -7.61
N VAL A 538 -39.55 56.20 -8.18
CA VAL A 538 -40.98 55.93 -8.33
C VAL A 538 -41.22 54.85 -9.39
N GLN A 539 -40.47 54.84 -10.49
CA GLN A 539 -40.55 53.78 -11.50
C GLN A 539 -39.97 52.46 -10.99
N PHE A 540 -38.93 52.51 -10.15
CA PHE A 540 -38.41 51.36 -9.42
C PHE A 540 -39.43 50.86 -8.40
N LEU A 541 -39.98 51.75 -7.57
CA LEU A 541 -41.00 51.43 -6.58
C LEU A 541 -42.29 50.90 -7.22
N SER A 542 -42.76 51.47 -8.32
CA SER A 542 -43.96 50.98 -9.02
C SER A 542 -43.75 49.60 -9.67
N ARG A 543 -42.50 49.24 -10.01
CA ARG A 543 -42.13 47.89 -10.47
C ARG A 543 -41.89 46.91 -9.31
N LEU A 544 -41.46 47.41 -8.14
CA LEU A 544 -41.09 46.60 -6.98
C LEU A 544 -42.29 46.31 -6.07
N ALA A 545 -43.05 47.34 -5.68
CA ALA A 545 -44.07 47.27 -4.64
C ALA A 545 -45.16 46.21 -4.90
N PRO A 546 -45.73 46.06 -6.12
CA PRO A 546 -46.74 45.03 -6.41
C PRO A 546 -46.23 43.59 -6.20
N HIS A 547 -44.92 43.38 -6.22
CA HIS A 547 -44.29 42.07 -6.02
C HIS A 547 -43.60 41.94 -4.65
N LEU A 548 -43.47 43.02 -3.89
CA LEU A 548 -42.67 43.09 -2.68
C LEU A 548 -43.26 42.25 -1.54
N LYS A 549 -44.56 42.44 -1.24
CA LYS A 549 -45.28 41.72 -0.17
C LYS A 549 -45.15 40.20 -0.31
N GLU A 550 -45.40 39.68 -1.51
CA GLU A 550 -45.28 38.24 -1.81
C GLU A 550 -43.81 37.76 -1.86
N ARG A 551 -42.88 38.59 -2.35
CA ARG A 551 -41.44 38.26 -2.31
C ARG A 551 -40.93 38.14 -0.87
N VAL A 552 -41.33 39.05 0.01
CA VAL A 552 -41.01 38.99 1.44
C VAL A 552 -41.61 37.74 2.09
N ARG A 553 -42.89 37.44 1.84
CA ARG A 553 -43.56 36.24 2.36
C ARG A 553 -42.84 34.95 1.93
N ARG A 554 -42.40 34.87 0.67
CA ARG A 554 -41.58 33.74 0.17
C ARG A 554 -40.21 33.67 0.83
N THR A 555 -39.52 34.81 1.01
CA THR A 555 -38.23 34.85 1.72
C THR A 555 -38.38 34.32 3.15
N LEU A 556 -39.34 34.83 3.93
CA LEU A 556 -39.58 34.38 5.31
C LEU A 556 -39.91 32.88 5.39
N ALA A 557 -40.76 32.38 4.49
CA ALA A 557 -41.10 30.96 4.40
C ALA A 557 -39.89 30.10 4.03
N ASN A 558 -39.11 30.51 3.02
CA ASN A 558 -37.89 29.80 2.60
C ASN A 558 -36.85 29.78 3.71
N THR A 559 -36.60 30.91 4.38
CA THR A 559 -35.67 31.01 5.51
C THR A 559 -36.07 30.06 6.63
N ALA A 560 -37.30 30.12 7.13
CA ALA A 560 -37.77 29.22 8.17
C ALA A 560 -37.70 27.73 7.75
N SER A 561 -37.93 27.45 6.47
CA SER A 561 -37.84 26.09 5.90
C SER A 561 -36.40 25.58 5.75
N VAL A 562 -35.42 26.46 5.59
CA VAL A 562 -33.98 26.12 5.63
C VAL A 562 -33.51 25.95 7.06
N GLU A 563 -33.82 26.90 7.96
CA GLU A 563 -33.45 26.86 9.38
C GLU A 563 -33.95 25.57 10.06
N ALA A 564 -35.15 25.09 9.72
CA ALA A 564 -35.71 23.84 10.25
C ALA A 564 -35.12 22.55 9.63
N ARG A 565 -34.68 22.58 8.36
CA ARG A 565 -34.13 21.37 7.69
C ARG A 565 -32.62 21.22 7.87
N LEU A 566 -31.87 22.32 7.92
CA LEU A 566 -30.42 22.31 7.84
C LEU A 566 -29.75 21.51 8.98
N PRO A 567 -30.14 21.64 10.27
CA PRO A 567 -29.57 20.82 11.34
C PRO A 567 -29.85 19.32 11.15
N LEU A 568 -31.07 18.97 10.71
CA LEU A 568 -31.47 17.58 10.45
C LEU A 568 -30.65 16.97 9.29
N GLN A 569 -30.46 17.73 8.19
CA GLN A 569 -29.65 17.28 7.06
C GLN A 569 -28.16 17.18 7.44
N ALA A 570 -27.63 18.12 8.23
CA ALA A 570 -26.25 18.06 8.71
C ALA A 570 -26.01 16.82 9.61
N GLN A 571 -26.92 16.53 10.55
CA GLN A 571 -26.86 15.31 11.35
C GLN A 571 -27.03 14.02 10.52
N GLN A 572 -27.87 14.04 9.48
CA GLN A 572 -28.06 12.89 8.59
C GLN A 572 -26.80 12.59 7.78
N ILE A 573 -26.17 13.61 7.20
CA ILE A 573 -24.89 13.49 6.48
C ILE A 573 -23.81 12.98 7.44
N LEU A 574 -23.71 13.57 8.65
CA LEU A 574 -22.74 13.16 9.66
C LEU A 574 -22.90 11.68 10.05
N ARG A 575 -24.12 11.20 10.31
CA ARG A 575 -24.38 9.77 10.57
C ARG A 575 -24.07 8.87 9.37
N GLN A 576 -24.35 9.33 8.14
CA GLN A 576 -24.07 8.57 6.92
C GLN A 576 -22.55 8.39 6.71
N GLU A 577 -21.78 9.46 6.85
CA GLU A 577 -20.32 9.43 6.72
C GLU A 577 -19.65 8.67 7.88
N LEU A 578 -20.12 8.82 9.13
CA LEU A 578 -19.68 8.00 10.26
C LEU A 578 -19.93 6.51 10.04
N GLY A 579 -21.12 6.14 9.56
CA GLY A 579 -21.42 4.75 9.18
C GLY A 579 -20.56 4.25 8.02
N CYS A 580 -20.19 5.12 7.08
CA CYS A 580 -19.29 4.80 5.98
C CYS A 580 -17.85 4.55 6.46
N PHE A 581 -17.32 5.45 7.29
CA PHE A 581 -16.03 5.32 7.97
C PHE A 581 -15.98 4.05 8.82
N THR A 582 -16.98 3.82 9.68
CA THR A 582 -17.07 2.61 10.52
C THR A 582 -16.98 1.34 9.67
N ARG A 583 -17.76 1.22 8.58
CA ARG A 583 -17.70 0.05 7.68
C ARG A 583 -16.36 -0.09 6.94
N LYS A 584 -15.64 1.01 6.68
CA LYS A 584 -14.32 1.01 6.05
C LYS A 584 -13.26 0.48 7.01
N GLU A 585 -13.18 1.05 8.21
CA GLU A 585 -12.19 0.66 9.21
C GLU A 585 -12.43 -0.77 9.73
N LEU A 586 -13.68 -1.15 10.01
CA LEU A 586 -14.06 -2.53 10.33
C LEU A 586 -13.54 -3.53 9.28
N ARG A 587 -13.62 -3.20 7.98
CA ARG A 587 -13.13 -4.04 6.90
C ARG A 587 -11.60 -4.12 6.85
N TYR A 588 -10.87 -3.12 7.35
CA TYR A 588 -9.42 -3.21 7.52
C TYR A 588 -9.05 -4.10 8.71
N PHE A 589 -9.79 -4.05 9.83
CA PHE A 589 -9.61 -5.00 10.94
C PHE A 589 -9.91 -6.44 10.51
N THR A 590 -11.00 -6.69 9.78
CA THR A 590 -11.28 -8.02 9.22
C THR A 590 -10.18 -8.49 8.28
N GLN A 591 -9.73 -7.67 7.32
CA GLN A 591 -8.60 -8.01 6.44
C GLN A 591 -7.33 -8.36 7.22
N TYR A 592 -7.02 -7.61 8.30
CA TYR A 592 -5.84 -7.86 9.11
C TYR A 592 -5.95 -9.16 9.91
N LEU A 593 -7.10 -9.42 10.55
CA LEU A 593 -7.32 -10.66 11.31
C LEU A 593 -7.38 -11.90 10.39
N THR A 594 -7.98 -11.78 9.20
CA THR A 594 -7.93 -12.84 8.18
C THR A 594 -6.50 -13.08 7.70
N TRP A 595 -5.72 -12.03 7.41
CA TRP A 595 -4.31 -12.19 7.04
C TRP A 595 -3.50 -12.87 8.16
N VAL A 596 -3.64 -12.44 9.42
CA VAL A 596 -3.00 -13.10 10.57
C VAL A 596 -3.41 -14.58 10.66
N GLY A 597 -4.69 -14.89 10.49
CA GLY A 597 -5.22 -16.26 10.55
C GLY A 597 -4.82 -17.17 9.38
N GLN A 598 -4.41 -16.60 8.23
CA GLN A 598 -3.81 -17.34 7.12
C GLN A 598 -2.30 -17.49 7.32
N THR A 599 -1.60 -16.39 7.54
CA THR A 599 -0.13 -16.34 7.69
C THR A 599 0.39 -17.10 8.92
N LEU A 600 -0.41 -17.27 9.99
CA LEU A 600 -0.07 -18.19 11.09
C LEU A 600 -0.21 -19.68 10.72
N ARG A 601 -1.16 -20.02 9.85
CA ARG A 601 -1.41 -21.41 9.42
C ARG A 601 -0.47 -21.85 8.30
N GLU A 602 -0.28 -20.98 7.31
CA GLU A 602 0.42 -21.28 6.04
C GLU A 602 1.90 -20.83 6.07
N ASP A 603 2.16 -19.55 6.29
CA ASP A 603 3.49 -18.95 6.05
C ASP A 603 4.50 -19.09 7.22
N VAL A 604 4.12 -18.61 8.41
CA VAL A 604 5.00 -18.47 9.59
C VAL A 604 5.44 -19.84 10.13
N ALA A 605 4.62 -20.86 9.89
CA ALA A 605 4.78 -22.19 10.42
C ALA A 605 5.04 -23.25 9.33
N SER A 606 5.46 -22.90 8.11
CA SER A 606 5.75 -23.90 7.06
C SER A 606 6.77 -24.94 7.56
N CYS A 607 6.45 -26.23 7.47
CA CYS A 607 7.34 -27.31 7.93
C CYS A 607 8.38 -27.75 6.89
N GLN A 608 8.48 -27.05 5.77
CA GLN A 608 9.51 -27.24 4.75
C GLN A 608 10.97 -27.24 5.26
N PRO A 609 11.37 -26.42 6.27
CA PRO A 609 12.72 -26.48 6.84
C PRO A 609 13.06 -27.84 7.46
N LEU A 610 12.07 -28.53 8.06
CA LEU A 610 12.25 -29.87 8.64
C LEU A 610 12.41 -30.94 7.55
N ALA A 611 11.58 -30.90 6.50
CA ALA A 611 11.75 -31.76 5.34
C ALA A 611 13.11 -31.53 4.64
N THR A 612 13.55 -30.27 4.58
CA THR A 612 14.87 -29.88 4.07
C THR A 612 16.01 -30.37 4.96
N ALA A 613 15.85 -30.37 6.29
CA ALA A 613 16.83 -30.94 7.22
C ALA A 613 16.98 -32.47 7.06
N LEU A 614 15.87 -33.19 6.83
CA LEU A 614 15.88 -34.63 6.54
C LEU A 614 16.55 -34.93 5.17
N ASP A 615 16.22 -34.16 4.13
CA ASP A 615 16.87 -34.27 2.82
C ASP A 615 18.37 -33.92 2.90
N ASN A 616 18.75 -32.93 3.71
CA ASN A 616 20.14 -32.59 4.00
C ASN A 616 20.87 -33.74 4.70
N GLY A 617 20.23 -34.39 5.68
CA GLY A 617 20.76 -35.58 6.36
C GLY A 617 21.02 -36.72 5.37
N ARG A 618 20.07 -36.97 4.45
CA ARG A 618 20.23 -37.93 3.34
C ARG A 618 21.40 -37.55 2.43
N VAL A 619 21.55 -36.28 2.03
CA VAL A 619 22.67 -35.82 1.17
C VAL A 619 24.01 -35.93 1.89
N ILE A 620 24.07 -35.67 3.19
CA ILE A 620 25.28 -35.87 3.99
C ILE A 620 25.63 -37.36 4.06
N LEU A 621 24.71 -38.23 4.45
CA LEU A 621 25.00 -39.66 4.58
C LEU A 621 25.31 -40.31 3.22
N CYS A 622 24.51 -40.04 2.19
CA CYS A 622 24.61 -40.74 0.91
C CYS A 622 25.59 -40.06 -0.05
N ASP A 623 25.33 -38.80 -0.41
CA ASP A 623 26.11 -38.10 -1.44
C ASP A 623 27.44 -37.50 -0.91
N ARG A 624 27.71 -37.54 0.41
CA ARG A 624 28.98 -37.06 1.01
C ARG A 624 29.73 -38.07 1.88
N ILE A 625 29.06 -39.04 2.49
CA ILE A 625 29.72 -40.09 3.30
C ILE A 625 29.77 -41.42 2.54
N ALA A 626 28.70 -41.87 1.88
CA ALA A 626 28.64 -43.19 1.24
C ALA A 626 29.21 -43.24 -0.19
N GLU A 627 29.06 -42.18 -0.99
CA GLU A 627 29.60 -42.14 -2.36
C GLU A 627 31.13 -41.96 -2.49
N PRO A 628 31.84 -41.33 -1.53
CA PRO A 628 33.31 -41.30 -1.57
C PRO A 628 34.02 -42.62 -1.20
N TRP A 629 33.33 -43.77 -1.33
CA TRP A 629 33.84 -45.14 -1.16
C TRP A 629 33.91 -45.84 -2.52
#